data_AF-A0A243RCN4-F1
#
_entry.id   AF-A0A243RCN4-F1
#
_cell.length_a   1.000
_cell.length_b   1.000
_cell.length_c   1.000
_cell.angle_alpha   90.00
_cell.angle_beta   90.00
_cell.angle_gamma   90.00
#
_symmetry.space_group_name_H-M   'P 1'
#
loop_
_entity.id
_entity.type
_entity.pdbx_description
1 polymer ?
#
loop_
_entity_poly.entity_id
_entity_poly.type
_entity_poly.pdbx_seq_one_letter_code
_entity_poly.pdbx_strand_id
1 'polypeptide(L)'
;MPIAHTLPGPWATTWVSLIEEMLPSGWPWLSGAADRQHLVRRRGRHRRRPGGQVHDHPGPPVPSFAPEAWQEVIADKRRPGKLVRRHFEICVFSCQADELVRGDVAAVDSEAYANWQSQLLSWEDCQPHLAIYCAEVGMPMKTSEFVAQLKLRMTGVAATVDAGYPDNADLLIDEQSRLSLKARKSAGHSAEALKLATAVKDRLPERSLLEILTRTTRHLRWFRHFGPLSGSEAKLADPLERYLLVAFAYGCNLGAAQAARHLGGRVSAHELSYTVRMHVTLAGLNKAIADVVNAYLRLDLPRL
;
A
#
# COMPACT_ATOMS: atom_id res chain seq x y z
N MET A 1 -20.29 15.63 14.35
CA MET A 1 -19.52 15.87 13.11
C MET A 1 -18.21 15.10 13.24
N PRO A 2 -18.04 13.94 12.58
CA PRO A 2 -16.83 13.16 12.74
C PRO A 2 -15.82 13.49 11.64
N ILE A 3 -14.62 13.81 12.09
CA ILE A 3 -13.40 14.10 11.34
C ILE A 3 -12.93 12.79 10.70
N ALA A 4 -12.88 12.75 9.37
CA ALA A 4 -12.31 11.64 8.61
C ALA A 4 -10.79 11.84 8.47
N HIS A 5 -10.02 11.15 9.32
CA HIS A 5 -8.59 10.95 9.07
C HIS A 5 -8.43 9.87 7.99
N THR A 6 -8.11 10.27 6.77
CA THR A 6 -7.67 9.38 5.69
C THR A 6 -6.14 9.28 5.72
N LEU A 7 -5.62 8.24 6.36
CA LEU A 7 -4.29 7.70 6.07
C LEU A 7 -4.44 6.62 4.97
N PRO A 8 -3.60 6.60 3.92
CA PRO A 8 -3.70 5.56 2.90
C PRO A 8 -3.15 4.24 3.47
N GLY A 9 -4.04 3.27 3.61
CA GLY A 9 -3.71 1.89 3.95
C GLY A 9 -3.06 1.13 2.77
N PRO A 10 -2.67 -0.14 2.98
CA PRO A 10 -1.85 -0.96 2.07
C PRO A 10 -2.51 -1.35 0.73
N TRP A 11 -3.58 -0.67 0.32
CA TRP A 11 -4.31 -0.87 -0.93
C TRP A 11 -3.80 0.02 -2.07
N ALA A 12 -2.89 0.98 -1.82
CA ALA A 12 -2.23 1.77 -2.87
C ALA A 12 -1.38 0.89 -3.83
N THR A 13 -0.87 -0.25 -3.35
CA THR A 13 -0.12 -1.23 -4.13
C THR A 13 -1.01 -2.03 -5.10
N THR A 14 -2.28 -2.22 -4.77
CA THR A 14 -3.24 -2.96 -5.61
C THR A 14 -3.69 -2.14 -6.83
N TRP A 15 -3.64 -0.81 -6.74
CA TRP A 15 -3.94 0.10 -7.86
C TRP A 15 -2.88 0.08 -8.97
N VAL A 16 -1.62 -0.20 -8.63
CA VAL A 16 -0.53 -0.31 -9.61
C VAL A 16 -0.70 -1.56 -10.48
N SER A 17 -1.08 -2.68 -9.88
CA SER A 17 -1.29 -3.95 -10.60
C SER A 17 -2.49 -3.93 -11.55
N LEU A 18 -3.56 -3.20 -11.21
CA LEU A 18 -4.74 -3.05 -12.08
C LEU A 18 -4.46 -2.17 -13.31
N ILE A 19 -3.52 -1.24 -13.20
CA ILE A 19 -3.03 -0.43 -14.32
C ILE A 19 -2.08 -1.24 -15.22
N GLU A 20 -1.34 -2.19 -14.64
CA GLU A 20 -0.45 -3.12 -15.35
C GLU A 20 -1.21 -4.14 -16.22
N GLU A 21 -2.41 -4.55 -15.82
CA GLU A 21 -3.22 -5.57 -16.51
C GLU A 21 -4.10 -5.01 -17.65
N MET A 22 -4.33 -3.68 -17.69
CA MET A 22 -5.17 -3.01 -18.70
C MET A 22 -4.39 -2.40 -19.88
N LEU A 23 -3.06 -2.50 -19.93
CA LEU A 23 -2.24 -2.00 -21.04
C LEU A 23 -1.90 -3.13 -22.03
N PRO A 24 -1.98 -2.89 -23.36
CA PRO A 24 -1.60 -3.89 -24.35
C PRO A 24 -0.13 -4.32 -24.14
N SER A 25 0.07 -5.62 -24.02
CA SER A 25 1.35 -6.31 -23.84
C SER A 25 2.46 -5.72 -24.72
N GLY A 26 3.46 -5.08 -24.11
CA GLY A 26 4.63 -4.60 -24.86
C GLY A 26 5.70 -3.76 -24.14
N TRP A 27 5.76 -3.69 -22.80
CA TRP A 27 6.72 -2.82 -22.10
C TRP A 27 7.44 -3.56 -20.94
N PRO A 28 8.67 -4.09 -21.15
CA PRO A 28 9.34 -5.00 -20.20
C PRO A 28 10.01 -4.34 -18.97
N TRP A 29 9.84 -3.04 -18.72
CA TRP A 29 10.61 -2.34 -17.67
C TRP A 29 9.80 -1.93 -16.43
N LEU A 30 8.48 -2.19 -16.40
CA LEU A 30 7.64 -1.91 -15.21
C LEU A 30 7.80 -2.96 -14.09
N SER A 31 8.26 -4.18 -14.41
CA SER A 31 8.48 -5.24 -13.41
C SER A 31 9.65 -4.98 -12.45
N GLY A 32 10.49 -3.95 -12.70
CA GLY A 32 11.60 -3.57 -11.81
C GLY A 32 11.22 -2.63 -10.67
N ALA A 33 9.97 -2.17 -10.59
CA ALA A 33 9.53 -1.19 -9.59
C ALA A 33 9.06 -1.81 -8.26
N ALA A 34 8.80 -3.12 -8.22
CA ALA A 34 8.27 -3.79 -7.03
C ALA A 34 9.33 -4.09 -5.94
N ASP A 35 10.64 -3.94 -6.24
CA ASP A 35 11.73 -4.37 -5.35
C ASP A 35 12.44 -3.21 -4.62
N ARG A 36 11.72 -2.12 -4.34
CA ARG A 36 12.24 -0.95 -3.60
C ARG A 36 11.70 -0.88 -2.17
N GLN A 37 11.90 -1.92 -1.37
CA GLN A 37 11.64 -1.86 0.09
C GLN A 37 12.87 -1.45 0.93
N HIS A 38 14.04 -1.24 0.32
CA HIS A 38 15.22 -0.80 1.08
C HIS A 38 15.92 0.36 0.37
N LEU A 39 15.41 1.57 0.58
CA LEU A 39 16.24 2.76 0.47
C LEU A 39 16.05 3.64 1.70
N VAL A 40 16.82 3.31 2.75
CA VAL A 40 17.06 4.19 3.89
C VAL A 40 17.68 5.48 3.35
N ARG A 41 16.87 6.54 3.21
CA ARG A 41 17.38 7.87 2.83
C ARG A 41 17.48 8.79 4.04
N ARG A 42 18.75 9.06 4.34
CA ARG A 42 19.35 10.04 5.23
C ARG A 42 18.57 11.34 5.36
N ARG A 43 18.39 11.81 6.61
CA ARG A 43 18.22 13.23 6.91
C ARG A 43 19.46 14.00 6.46
N GLY A 44 19.33 14.74 5.36
CA GLY A 44 20.33 15.71 4.92
C GLY A 44 19.78 17.11 5.05
N ARG A 45 20.08 17.80 6.15
CA ARG A 45 20.09 19.28 6.17
C ARG A 45 20.89 19.74 4.94
N HIS A 46 20.35 20.68 4.18
CA HIS A 46 21.09 21.39 3.13
C HIS A 46 22.31 22.10 3.75
N ARG A 47 23.42 21.38 3.86
CA ARG A 47 24.76 21.97 3.96
C ARG A 47 25.19 22.26 2.54
N ARG A 48 25.46 23.53 2.23
CA ARG A 48 26.19 23.95 1.03
C ARG A 48 27.41 23.04 0.87
N ARG A 49 27.45 22.22 -0.18
CA ARG A 49 28.66 21.50 -0.58
C ARG A 49 29.62 22.51 -1.21
N PRO A 50 30.86 22.68 -0.71
CA PRO A 50 31.89 23.41 -1.45
C PRO A 50 32.41 22.51 -2.59
N GLY A 51 32.66 23.14 -3.74
CA GLY A 51 33.37 22.65 -4.94
C GLY A 51 33.60 21.14 -5.08
N GLY A 52 32.77 20.48 -5.88
CA GLY A 52 33.05 19.17 -6.45
C GLY A 52 33.15 19.31 -7.97
N GLN A 53 34.24 18.78 -8.54
CA GLN A 53 34.63 18.89 -9.95
C GLN A 53 33.46 18.61 -10.91
N VAL A 54 33.27 19.54 -11.84
CA VAL A 54 32.37 19.39 -13.00
C VAL A 54 33.01 18.37 -13.93
N HIS A 55 32.50 17.14 -13.92
CA HIS A 55 32.75 16.22 -15.02
C HIS A 55 31.90 16.69 -16.21
N ASP A 56 32.56 17.25 -17.22
CA ASP A 56 31.97 17.58 -18.51
C ASP A 56 31.53 16.28 -19.21
N HIS A 57 30.25 15.94 -19.05
CA HIS A 57 29.55 15.04 -19.96
C HIS A 57 28.77 15.88 -20.96
N PRO A 58 28.90 15.65 -22.29
CA PRO A 58 28.13 16.37 -23.29
C PRO A 58 26.71 15.77 -23.33
N GLY A 59 25.90 16.12 -22.34
CA GLY A 59 24.50 15.73 -22.22
C GLY A 59 23.69 16.88 -21.61
N PRO A 60 22.38 16.98 -21.87
CA PRO A 60 21.59 18.11 -21.40
C PRO A 60 21.59 18.16 -19.86
N PRO A 61 21.43 19.35 -19.25
CA PRO A 61 21.36 19.48 -17.81
C PRO A 61 20.12 18.75 -17.31
N VAL A 62 20.31 17.53 -16.79
CA VAL A 62 19.25 16.80 -16.11
C VAL A 62 18.88 17.61 -14.86
N PRO A 63 17.59 17.89 -14.60
CA PRO A 63 17.20 18.66 -13.44
C PRO A 63 17.63 17.94 -12.16
N SER A 64 18.35 18.63 -11.28
CA SER A 64 18.90 18.08 -10.04
C SER A 64 17.84 17.60 -9.04
N PHE A 65 16.57 17.99 -9.22
CA PHE A 65 15.45 17.53 -8.40
C PHE A 65 14.95 16.12 -8.79
N ALA A 66 15.19 15.68 -10.03
CA ALA A 66 14.65 14.42 -10.52
C ALA A 66 15.47 13.23 -9.98
N PRO A 67 14.83 12.19 -9.40
CA PRO A 67 15.51 10.95 -9.05
C PRO A 67 16.20 10.29 -10.26
N GLU A 68 17.29 9.56 -10.04
CA GLU A 68 18.08 8.89 -11.11
C GLU A 68 17.20 8.02 -12.04
N ALA A 69 16.20 7.33 -11.48
CA ALA A 69 15.26 6.54 -12.27
C ALA A 69 14.42 7.38 -13.26
N TRP A 70 14.10 8.63 -12.91
CA TRP A 70 13.39 9.55 -13.79
C TRP A 70 14.34 10.19 -14.82
N GLN A 71 15.60 10.40 -14.46
CA GLN A 71 16.62 10.97 -15.36
C GLN A 71 16.80 10.13 -16.63
N GLU A 72 16.78 8.80 -16.52
CA GLU A 72 16.87 7.89 -17.66
C GLU A 72 15.62 7.90 -18.56
N VAL A 73 14.44 8.12 -17.97
CA VAL A 73 13.14 8.06 -18.66
C VAL A 73 12.83 9.37 -19.39
N ILE A 74 13.26 10.50 -18.84
CA ILE A 74 12.99 11.83 -19.39
C ILE A 74 13.96 12.15 -20.53
N ALA A 75 15.17 11.62 -20.51
CA ALA A 75 16.16 11.83 -21.56
C ALA A 75 15.72 11.16 -22.88
N ASP A 76 15.71 11.92 -23.98
CA ASP A 76 15.41 11.37 -25.30
C ASP A 76 16.63 10.60 -25.83
N LYS A 77 16.54 9.26 -25.81
CA LYS A 77 17.59 8.36 -26.33
C LYS A 77 17.90 8.56 -27.81
N ARG A 78 16.98 9.15 -28.59
CA ARG A 78 17.14 9.36 -30.05
C ARG A 78 17.70 10.75 -30.38
N ARG A 79 17.62 11.71 -29.45
CA ARG A 79 18.08 13.08 -29.65
C ARG A 79 18.86 13.54 -28.42
N PRO A 80 20.19 13.32 -28.39
CA PRO A 80 21.01 13.76 -27.26
C PRO A 80 20.83 15.26 -27.07
N GLY A 81 20.52 15.67 -25.84
CA GLY A 81 20.24 17.08 -25.51
C GLY A 81 18.76 17.44 -25.37
N LYS A 82 17.82 16.55 -25.74
CA LYS A 82 16.38 16.83 -25.65
C LYS A 82 15.68 15.95 -24.62
N LEU A 83 14.64 16.51 -24.00
CA LEU A 83 13.79 15.82 -23.04
C LEU A 83 12.47 15.43 -23.69
N VAL A 84 11.94 14.26 -23.35
CA VAL A 84 10.61 13.84 -23.79
C VAL A 84 9.58 14.56 -22.92
N ARG A 85 8.95 15.60 -23.49
CA ARG A 85 8.01 16.49 -22.80
C ARG A 85 6.98 15.77 -21.92
N ARG A 86 6.32 14.73 -22.44
CA ARG A 86 5.31 13.97 -21.69
C ARG A 86 5.88 13.30 -20.42
N HIS A 87 7.08 12.72 -20.50
CA HIS A 87 7.72 12.09 -19.35
C HIS A 87 8.24 13.14 -18.37
N PHE A 88 8.72 14.27 -18.87
CA PHE A 88 9.13 15.40 -18.05
C PHE A 88 7.96 15.95 -17.23
N GLU A 89 6.81 16.21 -17.86
CA GLU A 89 5.60 16.70 -17.19
C GLU A 89 5.17 15.74 -16.08
N ILE A 90 5.12 14.43 -16.35
CA ILE A 90 4.77 13.42 -15.34
C ILE A 90 5.79 13.40 -14.20
N CYS A 91 7.09 13.49 -14.49
CA CYS A 91 8.14 13.55 -13.47
C CYS A 91 7.95 14.76 -12.55
N VAL A 92 7.70 15.94 -13.11
CA VAL A 92 7.50 17.17 -12.33
C VAL A 92 6.32 16.99 -11.38
N PHE A 93 5.17 16.54 -11.88
CA PHE A 93 3.99 16.31 -11.03
C PHE A 93 4.20 15.22 -9.99
N SER A 94 4.93 14.16 -10.34
CA SER A 94 5.24 13.08 -9.39
C SER A 94 6.17 13.55 -8.27
N CYS A 95 7.21 14.31 -8.60
CA CYS A 95 8.12 14.87 -7.60
C CYS A 95 7.40 15.88 -6.70
N GLN A 96 6.55 16.74 -7.28
CA GLN A 96 5.76 17.70 -6.52
C GLN A 96 4.76 17.00 -5.58
N ALA A 97 4.08 15.95 -6.05
CA ALA A 97 3.19 15.16 -5.22
C ALA A 97 3.93 14.51 -4.04
N ASP A 98 5.12 13.93 -4.30
CA ASP A 98 5.99 13.37 -3.26
C ASP A 98 6.40 14.44 -2.23
N GLU A 99 6.77 15.64 -2.66
CA GLU A 99 7.16 16.75 -1.77
C GLU A 99 5.99 17.27 -0.93
N LEU A 100 4.79 17.32 -1.49
CA LEU A 100 3.56 17.66 -0.76
C LEU A 100 3.24 16.61 0.32
N VAL A 101 3.37 15.32 0.00
CA VAL A 101 3.14 14.22 0.95
C VAL A 101 4.22 14.20 2.04
N ARG A 102 5.47 14.52 1.72
CA ARG A 102 6.56 14.66 2.71
C ARG A 102 6.40 15.91 3.58
N GLY A 103 5.62 16.90 3.14
CA GLY A 103 5.46 18.17 3.81
C GLY A 103 6.66 19.11 3.64
N ASP A 104 7.49 18.89 2.61
CA ASP A 104 8.60 19.78 2.24
C ASP A 104 8.09 21.01 1.47
N VAL A 105 7.00 20.83 0.72
CA VAL A 105 6.25 21.89 0.03
C VAL A 105 4.84 21.93 0.59
N ALA A 106 4.28 23.13 0.70
CA ALA A 106 2.91 23.35 1.11
C ALA A 106 2.14 24.09 0.01
N ALA A 107 0.87 23.76 -0.16
CA ALA A 107 -0.04 24.49 -1.01
C ALA A 107 -0.72 25.59 -0.20
N VAL A 108 -0.66 26.82 -0.72
CA VAL A 108 -1.40 27.95 -0.16
C VAL A 108 -2.90 27.68 -0.27
N ASP A 109 -3.67 28.00 0.77
CA ASP A 109 -5.12 27.77 0.87
C ASP A 109 -5.60 26.31 0.80
N SER A 110 -4.70 25.33 0.97
CA SER A 110 -5.07 23.92 1.10
C SER A 110 -5.21 23.51 2.57
N GLU A 111 -6.28 22.81 2.94
CA GLU A 111 -6.38 22.20 4.27
C GLU A 111 -5.52 20.92 4.39
N ALA A 112 -5.53 20.08 3.34
CA ALA A 112 -4.86 18.78 3.35
C ALA A 112 -3.34 18.88 3.17
N TYR A 113 -2.85 19.89 2.44
CA TYR A 113 -1.43 20.13 2.16
C TYR A 113 -0.98 21.52 2.61
N ALA A 114 -1.61 22.06 3.66
CA ALA A 114 -1.23 23.32 4.27
C ALA A 114 0.19 23.25 4.84
N ASN A 115 0.79 24.42 5.08
CA ASN A 115 2.01 24.48 5.87
C ASN A 115 1.70 24.07 7.32
N TRP A 116 2.03 22.85 7.70
CA TRP A 116 1.81 22.37 9.06
C TRP A 116 2.62 23.18 10.10
N GLN A 117 3.73 23.82 9.71
CA GLN A 117 4.55 24.63 10.60
C GLN A 117 3.81 25.89 11.06
N SER A 118 2.92 26.44 10.22
CA SER A 118 2.07 27.58 10.61
C SER A 118 0.95 27.18 11.57
N GLN A 119 0.71 25.89 11.77
CA GLN A 119 -0.23 25.37 12.78
C GLN A 119 0.43 25.14 14.14
N LEU A 120 1.77 25.22 14.22
CA LEU A 120 2.49 25.11 15.48
C LEU A 120 2.45 26.44 16.23
N LEU A 121 2.53 26.37 17.56
CA LEU A 121 2.79 27.52 18.41
C LEU A 121 4.10 28.19 17.99
N SER A 122 4.10 29.52 18.03
CA SER A 122 5.33 30.28 17.79
C SER A 122 6.37 29.95 18.87
N TRP A 123 7.65 30.20 18.57
CA TRP A 123 8.70 29.99 19.56
C TRP A 123 8.51 30.88 20.80
N GLU A 124 7.99 32.09 20.62
CA GLU A 124 7.71 33.05 21.69
C GLU A 124 6.65 32.50 22.65
N ASP A 125 5.60 31.87 22.12
CA ASP A 125 4.56 31.22 22.93
C ASP A 125 5.07 29.93 23.59
N CYS A 126 5.98 29.20 22.96
CA CYS A 126 6.55 27.97 23.50
C CYS A 126 7.52 28.21 24.67
N GLN A 127 8.30 29.30 24.62
CA GLN A 127 9.38 29.60 25.57
C GLN A 127 8.96 29.57 27.06
N PRO A 128 7.82 30.16 27.49
CA PRO A 128 7.41 30.10 28.89
C PRO A 128 7.03 28.69 29.36
N HIS A 129 6.56 27.82 28.47
CA HIS A 129 6.15 26.45 28.79
C HIS A 129 7.31 25.44 28.81
N LEU A 130 8.46 25.80 28.25
CA LEU A 130 9.60 24.90 28.08
C LEU A 130 10.10 24.32 29.42
N ALA A 131 10.17 25.14 30.48
CA ALA A 131 10.63 24.70 31.80
C ALA A 131 9.73 23.63 32.41
N ILE A 132 8.41 23.81 32.28
CA ILE A 132 7.40 22.87 32.77
C ILE A 132 7.47 21.57 31.96
N TYR A 133 7.50 21.69 30.63
CA TYR A 133 7.60 20.54 29.72
C TYR A 133 8.86 19.69 29.98
N CYS A 134 10.02 20.33 30.13
CA CYS A 134 11.26 19.62 30.44
C CYS A 134 11.22 18.92 31.79
N ALA A 135 10.57 19.50 32.80
CA ALA A 135 10.37 18.86 34.10
C ALA A 135 9.44 17.64 34.00
N GLU A 136 8.33 17.74 33.26
CA GLU A 136 7.37 16.64 33.06
C GLU A 136 7.95 15.47 32.27
N VAL A 137 8.69 15.78 31.20
CA VAL A 137 9.29 14.76 30.32
C VAL A 137 10.63 14.23 30.88
N GLY A 138 11.14 14.84 31.96
CA GLY A 138 12.42 14.46 32.57
C GLY A 138 13.62 14.77 31.68
N MET A 139 13.55 15.85 30.88
CA MET A 139 14.61 16.30 29.98
C MET A 139 15.36 17.51 30.56
N PRO A 140 16.68 17.61 30.36
CA PRO A 140 17.45 18.79 30.77
C PRO A 140 17.03 20.04 30.00
N MET A 141 16.86 21.16 30.70
CA MET A 141 16.56 22.46 30.09
C MET A 141 17.74 23.04 29.29
N LYS A 142 18.97 22.71 29.69
CA LYS A 142 20.16 23.22 29.01
C LYS A 142 20.51 22.36 27.80
N THR A 143 20.75 23.02 26.68
CA THR A 143 21.12 22.37 25.41
C THR A 143 22.32 21.45 25.54
N SER A 144 23.36 21.85 26.29
CA SER A 144 24.57 21.05 26.49
C SER A 144 24.28 19.74 27.24
N GLU A 145 23.49 19.81 28.30
CA GLU A 145 23.09 18.67 29.12
C GLU A 145 22.17 17.71 28.33
N PHE A 146 21.21 18.27 27.57
CA PHE A 146 20.34 17.49 26.69
C PHE A 146 21.12 16.74 25.60
N VAL A 147 22.04 17.43 24.92
CA VAL A 147 22.90 16.81 23.89
C VAL A 147 23.81 15.75 24.50
N ALA A 148 24.37 15.98 25.69
CA ALA A 148 25.20 15.01 26.38
C ALA A 148 24.41 13.76 26.77
N GLN A 149 23.21 13.93 27.34
CA GLN A 149 22.32 12.82 27.70
C GLN A 149 21.89 12.01 26.46
N LEU A 150 21.55 12.68 25.36
CA LEU A 150 21.17 12.02 24.12
C LEU A 150 22.34 11.23 23.52
N LYS A 151 23.54 11.83 23.48
CA LYS A 151 24.75 11.13 23.04
C LYS A 151 25.02 9.90 23.91
N LEU A 152 24.96 10.04 25.23
CA LEU A 152 25.16 8.92 26.14
C LEU A 152 24.16 7.78 25.89
N ARG A 153 22.87 8.11 25.72
CA ARG A 153 21.83 7.12 25.37
C ARG A 153 22.11 6.44 24.03
N MET A 154 22.44 7.20 23.00
CA MET A 154 22.75 6.65 21.68
C MET A 154 23.99 5.76 21.71
N THR A 155 25.06 6.18 22.40
CA THR A 155 26.28 5.40 22.55
C THR A 155 26.06 4.14 23.38
N GLY A 156 25.26 4.21 24.46
CA GLY A 156 24.92 3.04 25.27
C GLY A 156 24.09 2.01 24.49
N VAL A 157 23.10 2.46 23.72
CA VAL A 157 22.32 1.59 22.84
C VAL A 157 23.21 1.00 21.75
N ALA A 158 24.07 1.81 21.10
CA ALA A 158 25.01 1.32 20.09
C ALA A 158 25.93 0.24 20.66
N ALA A 159 26.53 0.46 21.83
CA ALA A 159 27.37 -0.54 22.49
C ALA A 159 26.61 -1.83 22.84
N THR A 160 25.35 -1.72 23.26
CA THR A 160 24.50 -2.89 23.54
C THR A 160 24.18 -3.67 22.27
N VAL A 161 23.89 -2.97 21.18
CA VAL A 161 23.63 -3.58 19.87
C VAL A 161 24.88 -4.23 19.31
N ASP A 162 26.04 -3.57 19.42
CA ASP A 162 27.34 -4.09 18.98
C ASP A 162 27.73 -5.35 19.78
N ALA A 163 27.52 -5.33 21.09
CA ALA A 163 27.76 -6.50 21.95
C ALA A 163 26.81 -7.67 21.64
N GLY A 164 25.57 -7.39 21.22
CA GLY A 164 24.58 -8.39 20.82
C GLY A 164 24.68 -8.84 19.36
N TYR A 165 25.55 -8.23 18.55
CA TYR A 165 25.72 -8.57 17.13
C TYR A 165 26.22 -10.01 16.92
N PRO A 166 27.19 -10.55 17.68
CA PRO A 166 27.65 -11.93 17.50
C PRO A 166 26.54 -12.98 17.62
N ASP A 167 25.52 -12.70 18.44
CA ASP A 167 24.37 -13.59 18.67
C ASP A 167 23.20 -13.32 17.70
N ASN A 168 23.28 -12.27 16.88
CA ASN A 168 22.20 -11.83 16.00
C ASN A 168 22.28 -12.50 14.61
N ALA A 169 21.59 -13.62 14.45
CA ALA A 169 21.53 -14.36 13.19
C ALA A 169 20.71 -13.69 12.06
N ASP A 170 19.97 -12.62 12.39
CA ASP A 170 19.05 -11.92 11.47
C ASP A 170 19.69 -10.72 10.78
N LEU A 171 20.73 -10.12 11.38
CA LEU A 171 21.48 -9.00 10.79
C LEU A 171 22.85 -9.47 10.32
N LEU A 172 23.10 -9.39 9.02
CA LEU A 172 24.38 -9.74 8.42
C LEU A 172 24.99 -8.50 7.77
N ILE A 173 26.17 -8.11 8.24
CA ILE A 173 27.05 -7.12 7.62
C ILE A 173 28.11 -7.90 6.83
N ASP A 174 28.11 -7.76 5.51
CA ASP A 174 29.13 -8.41 4.67
C ASP A 174 30.48 -7.67 4.69
N GLU A 175 31.52 -8.28 4.15
CA GLU A 175 32.88 -7.70 4.07
C GLU A 175 32.93 -6.39 3.26
N GLN A 176 31.92 -6.14 2.42
CA GLN A 176 31.74 -4.91 1.65
C GLN A 176 30.89 -3.87 2.39
N SER A 177 30.62 -4.07 3.69
CA SER A 177 29.80 -3.18 4.54
C SER A 177 28.35 -3.01 4.09
N ARG A 178 27.79 -3.99 3.36
CA ARG A 178 26.37 -4.02 3.01
C ARG A 178 25.58 -4.73 4.09
N LEU A 179 24.48 -4.10 4.49
CA LEU A 179 23.55 -4.58 5.49
C LEU A 179 22.50 -5.46 4.82
N SER A 180 22.38 -6.71 5.24
CA SER A 180 21.25 -7.57 4.91
C SER A 180 20.53 -7.96 6.18
N LEU A 181 19.24 -7.64 6.24
CA LEU A 181 18.36 -7.99 7.35
C LEU A 181 17.44 -9.12 6.86
N LYS A 182 17.47 -10.28 7.52
CA LYS A 182 16.48 -11.33 7.27
C LYS A 182 15.12 -10.83 7.71
N ALA A 183 14.09 -11.17 6.95
CA ALA A 183 12.72 -10.87 7.33
C ALA A 183 12.43 -11.48 8.71
N ARG A 184 12.07 -10.62 9.67
CA ARG A 184 11.74 -11.03 11.03
C ARG A 184 10.59 -12.03 10.97
N LYS A 185 10.86 -13.29 11.31
CA LYS A 185 9.79 -14.28 11.50
C LYS A 185 9.02 -13.87 12.75
N SER A 186 7.69 -13.94 12.69
CA SER A 186 6.89 -13.67 13.89
C SER A 186 7.33 -14.64 14.99
N ALA A 187 7.12 -14.28 16.25
CA ALA A 187 7.53 -15.08 17.42
C ALA A 187 6.85 -16.47 17.51
N GLY A 188 6.13 -16.89 16.46
CA GLY A 188 5.30 -18.08 16.44
C GLY A 188 4.04 -17.89 17.27
N HIS A 189 3.19 -18.93 17.26
CA HIS A 189 2.06 -19.03 18.17
C HIS A 189 2.49 -19.80 19.41
N SER A 190 1.98 -19.41 20.60
CA SER A 190 2.22 -20.20 21.81
C SER A 190 1.58 -21.58 21.72
N ALA A 191 2.06 -22.54 22.52
CA ALA A 191 1.50 -23.89 22.54
C ALA A 191 0.01 -23.89 22.92
N GLU A 192 -0.40 -22.98 23.80
CA GLU A 192 -1.80 -22.77 24.20
C GLU A 192 -2.64 -22.22 23.06
N ALA A 193 -2.10 -21.26 22.29
CA ALA A 193 -2.80 -20.70 21.13
C ALA A 193 -3.02 -21.76 20.05
N LEU A 194 -2.06 -22.66 19.83
CA LEU A 194 -2.21 -23.80 18.93
C LEU A 194 -3.28 -24.78 19.42
N LYS A 195 -3.28 -25.14 20.70
CA LYS A 195 -4.33 -25.99 21.30
C LYS A 195 -5.72 -25.37 21.15
N LEU A 196 -5.84 -24.06 21.37
CA LEU A 196 -7.09 -23.34 21.18
C LEU A 196 -7.52 -23.35 19.71
N ALA A 197 -6.60 -23.09 18.77
CA ALA A 197 -6.90 -23.12 17.35
C ALA A 197 -7.42 -24.49 16.89
N THR A 198 -6.81 -25.58 17.37
CA THR A 198 -7.30 -26.94 17.10
C THR A 198 -8.68 -27.18 17.70
N ALA A 199 -8.89 -26.86 18.98
CA ALA A 199 -10.20 -27.04 19.62
C ALA A 199 -11.32 -26.20 18.98
N VAL A 200 -10.99 -25.00 18.49
CA VAL A 200 -11.89 -24.16 17.70
C VAL A 200 -12.20 -24.84 16.38
N LYS A 201 -11.18 -25.29 15.63
CA LYS A 201 -11.35 -25.97 14.35
C LYS A 201 -12.22 -27.24 14.47
N ASP A 202 -12.05 -28.03 15.53
CA ASP A 202 -12.82 -29.25 15.76
C ASP A 202 -14.31 -28.98 16.04
N ARG A 203 -14.63 -27.78 16.56
CA ARG A 203 -16.01 -27.34 16.80
C ARG A 203 -16.62 -26.59 15.62
N LEU A 204 -15.79 -26.14 14.67
CA LEU A 204 -16.30 -25.49 13.47
C LEU A 204 -16.89 -26.54 12.53
N PRO A 205 -18.14 -26.37 12.08
CA PRO A 205 -18.71 -27.26 11.08
C PRO A 205 -17.96 -27.12 9.75
N GLU A 206 -17.74 -28.23 9.06
CA GLU A 206 -17.29 -28.19 7.67
C GLU A 206 -18.35 -27.49 6.82
N ARG A 207 -17.93 -26.46 6.07
CA ARG A 207 -18.79 -25.69 5.18
C ARG A 207 -18.24 -25.75 3.78
N SER A 208 -19.10 -26.06 2.80
CA SER A 208 -18.71 -25.95 1.40
C SER A 208 -18.58 -24.49 0.99
N LEU A 209 -17.72 -24.21 0.01
CA LEU A 209 -17.55 -22.85 -0.52
C LEU A 209 -18.87 -22.26 -1.04
N LEU A 210 -19.72 -23.11 -1.65
CA LEU A 210 -21.03 -22.71 -2.14
C LEU A 210 -21.97 -22.34 -0.99
N GLU A 211 -21.88 -23.04 0.15
CA GLU A 211 -22.65 -22.67 1.35
C GLU A 211 -22.18 -21.32 1.93
N ILE A 212 -20.87 -21.08 1.97
CA ILE A 212 -20.30 -19.80 2.40
C ILE A 212 -20.80 -18.69 1.49
N LEU A 213 -20.69 -18.86 0.17
CA LEU A 213 -21.21 -17.90 -0.80
C LEU A 213 -22.71 -17.68 -0.60
N THR A 214 -23.51 -18.73 -0.44
CA THR A 214 -24.96 -18.62 -0.21
C THR A 214 -25.29 -17.79 1.03
N ARG A 215 -24.51 -17.94 2.12
CA ARG A 215 -24.66 -17.17 3.36
C ARG A 215 -24.28 -15.71 3.14
N THR A 216 -23.14 -15.43 2.50
CA THR A 216 -22.70 -14.06 2.25
C THR A 216 -23.61 -13.34 1.27
N THR A 217 -24.12 -14.02 0.25
CA THR A 217 -25.13 -13.49 -0.69
C THR A 217 -26.39 -13.07 0.04
N ARG A 218 -26.92 -13.91 0.93
CA ARG A 218 -28.13 -13.59 1.70
C ARG A 218 -27.91 -12.46 2.71
N HIS A 219 -26.75 -12.45 3.37
CA HIS A 219 -26.47 -11.48 4.43
C HIS A 219 -26.10 -10.10 3.87
N LEU A 220 -25.22 -10.06 2.87
CA LEU A 220 -24.68 -8.81 2.33
C LEU A 220 -25.48 -8.31 1.12
N ARG A 221 -26.24 -9.19 0.47
CA ARG A 221 -27.04 -8.90 -0.72
C ARG A 221 -26.21 -8.21 -1.83
N TRP A 222 -24.95 -8.63 -1.99
CA TRP A 222 -24.01 -8.07 -2.97
C TRP A 222 -24.49 -8.26 -4.42
N PHE A 223 -25.34 -9.26 -4.67
CA PHE A 223 -25.91 -9.56 -5.99
C PHE A 223 -26.87 -8.46 -6.50
N ARG A 224 -27.26 -7.50 -5.66
CA ARG A 224 -28.10 -6.35 -6.05
C ARG A 224 -27.47 -5.46 -7.13
N HIS A 225 -26.15 -5.52 -7.28
CA HIS A 225 -25.42 -4.78 -8.30
C HIS A 225 -25.37 -5.52 -9.64
N PHE A 226 -25.87 -6.76 -9.68
CA PHE A 226 -26.00 -7.55 -10.89
C PHE A 226 -27.41 -7.46 -11.43
N GLY A 227 -27.51 -7.19 -12.72
CA GLY A 227 -28.77 -6.93 -13.40
C GLY A 227 -28.51 -6.69 -14.87
N PRO A 228 -29.52 -6.91 -15.73
CA PRO A 228 -29.33 -6.76 -17.16
C PRO A 228 -28.88 -5.34 -17.49
N LEU A 229 -27.97 -5.22 -18.45
CA LEU A 229 -27.42 -3.94 -18.94
C LEU A 229 -28.51 -2.92 -19.34
N SER A 230 -29.70 -3.41 -19.72
CA SER A 230 -30.86 -2.60 -20.08
C SER A 230 -31.55 -1.92 -18.89
N GLY A 231 -31.21 -2.27 -17.64
CA GLY A 231 -31.86 -1.73 -16.44
C GLY A 231 -33.28 -2.24 -16.19
N SER A 232 -33.77 -3.14 -17.05
CA SER A 232 -35.05 -3.85 -16.89
C SER A 232 -34.96 -4.93 -15.81
N GLU A 233 -36.10 -5.45 -15.35
CA GLU A 233 -36.09 -6.60 -14.44
C GLU A 233 -35.42 -7.82 -15.11
N ALA A 234 -34.63 -8.58 -14.33
CA ALA A 234 -33.90 -9.73 -14.85
C ALA A 234 -34.88 -10.84 -15.27
N LYS A 235 -34.89 -11.20 -16.56
CA LYS A 235 -35.66 -12.34 -17.08
C LYS A 235 -34.98 -13.68 -16.77
N LEU A 236 -34.58 -13.89 -15.51
CA LEU A 236 -34.01 -15.14 -15.02
C LEU A 236 -35.04 -15.81 -14.10
N ALA A 237 -35.21 -17.13 -14.24
CA ALA A 237 -36.16 -17.88 -13.42
C ALA A 237 -35.82 -17.82 -11.92
N ASP A 238 -34.54 -17.95 -11.58
CA ASP A 238 -34.00 -17.65 -10.24
C ASP A 238 -32.73 -16.81 -10.39
N PRO A 239 -32.83 -15.47 -10.27
CA PRO A 239 -31.67 -14.58 -10.36
C PRO A 239 -30.64 -14.84 -9.26
N LEU A 240 -31.07 -15.19 -8.05
CA LEU A 240 -30.18 -15.37 -6.90
C LEU A 240 -29.32 -16.62 -7.09
N GLU A 241 -29.95 -17.75 -7.42
CA GLU A 241 -29.23 -18.99 -7.71
C GLU A 241 -28.29 -18.79 -8.91
N ARG A 242 -28.75 -18.13 -9.97
CA ARG A 242 -27.94 -17.89 -11.16
C ARG A 242 -26.71 -17.04 -10.87
N TYR A 243 -26.85 -15.95 -10.13
CA TYR A 243 -25.72 -15.08 -9.76
C TYR A 243 -24.76 -15.76 -8.78
N LEU A 244 -25.27 -16.57 -7.86
CA LEU A 244 -24.45 -17.38 -6.97
C LEU A 244 -23.57 -18.36 -7.75
N LEU A 245 -24.15 -19.09 -8.70
CA LEU A 245 -23.43 -20.05 -9.54
C LEU A 245 -22.43 -19.37 -10.46
N VAL A 246 -22.75 -18.18 -10.98
CA VAL A 246 -21.80 -17.35 -11.73
C VAL A 246 -20.62 -16.92 -10.85
N ALA A 247 -20.89 -16.41 -9.65
CA ALA A 247 -19.82 -16.02 -8.72
C ALA A 247 -18.93 -17.21 -8.33
N PHE A 248 -19.52 -18.39 -8.12
CA PHE A 248 -18.76 -19.62 -7.88
C PHE A 248 -17.92 -20.04 -9.09
N ALA A 249 -18.52 -20.11 -10.28
CA ALA A 249 -17.86 -20.58 -11.49
C ALA A 249 -16.64 -19.72 -11.87
N TYR A 250 -16.78 -18.40 -11.80
CA TYR A 250 -15.72 -17.47 -12.21
C TYR A 250 -14.81 -17.09 -11.04
N GLY A 251 -15.33 -16.97 -9.81
CA GLY A 251 -14.53 -16.68 -8.63
C GLY A 251 -13.59 -17.82 -8.22
N CYS A 252 -13.94 -19.06 -8.55
CA CYS A 252 -13.08 -20.23 -8.36
C CYS A 252 -12.26 -20.60 -9.61
N ASN A 253 -12.24 -19.73 -10.63
CA ASN A 253 -11.49 -19.92 -11.88
C ASN A 253 -11.81 -21.23 -12.64
N LEU A 254 -13.02 -21.78 -12.48
CA LEU A 254 -13.48 -22.94 -13.27
C LEU A 254 -13.96 -22.53 -14.67
N GLY A 255 -14.57 -21.36 -14.76
CA GLY A 255 -15.29 -20.92 -15.96
C GLY A 255 -16.58 -21.70 -16.18
N ALA A 256 -17.41 -21.22 -17.12
CA ALA A 256 -18.76 -21.73 -17.34
C ALA A 256 -18.82 -23.21 -17.76
N ALA A 257 -17.86 -23.67 -18.57
CA ALA A 257 -17.85 -25.04 -19.09
C ALA A 257 -17.59 -26.10 -18.00
N GLN A 258 -16.57 -25.90 -17.17
CA GLN A 258 -16.26 -26.84 -16.08
C GLN A 258 -17.30 -26.74 -14.96
N ALA A 259 -17.74 -25.53 -14.62
CA ALA A 259 -18.78 -25.35 -13.62
C ALA A 259 -20.08 -26.10 -14.00
N ALA A 260 -20.55 -25.98 -15.25
CA ALA A 260 -21.74 -26.67 -15.71
C ALA A 260 -21.62 -28.21 -15.63
N ARG A 261 -20.43 -28.77 -15.91
CA ARG A 261 -20.15 -30.21 -15.76
C ARG A 261 -20.22 -30.66 -14.30
N HIS A 262 -19.68 -29.86 -13.37
CA HIS A 262 -19.69 -30.18 -11.94
C HIS A 262 -21.04 -29.92 -11.26
N LEU A 263 -21.90 -29.09 -11.84
CA LEU A 263 -23.25 -28.79 -11.32
C LEU A 263 -24.31 -29.80 -11.77
N GLY A 264 -23.91 -30.92 -12.37
CA GLY A 264 -24.81 -32.03 -12.72
C GLY A 264 -25.91 -31.65 -13.72
N GLY A 265 -25.64 -30.69 -14.61
CA GLY A 265 -26.58 -30.26 -15.64
C GLY A 265 -27.72 -29.34 -15.18
N ARG A 266 -27.70 -28.85 -13.92
CA ARG A 266 -28.69 -27.89 -13.42
C ARG A 266 -28.67 -26.54 -14.13
N VAL A 267 -27.51 -26.13 -14.62
CA VAL A 267 -27.33 -24.91 -15.43
C VAL A 267 -26.31 -25.20 -16.53
N SER A 268 -26.62 -24.79 -17.76
CA SER A 268 -25.72 -24.97 -18.90
C SER A 268 -24.57 -23.97 -18.91
N ALA A 269 -23.48 -24.32 -19.60
CA ALA A 269 -22.35 -23.41 -19.79
C ALA A 269 -22.75 -22.14 -20.57
N HIS A 270 -23.69 -22.27 -21.50
CA HIS A 270 -24.24 -21.15 -22.27
C HIS A 270 -24.96 -20.15 -21.35
N GLU A 271 -25.80 -20.67 -20.46
CA GLU A 271 -26.54 -19.87 -19.49
C GLU A 271 -25.66 -19.10 -18.50
N LEU A 272 -24.60 -19.73 -17.99
CA LEU A 272 -23.64 -19.06 -17.11
C LEU A 272 -22.88 -17.95 -17.84
N SER A 273 -22.41 -18.26 -19.06
CA SER A 273 -21.67 -17.29 -19.90
C SER A 273 -22.56 -16.11 -20.32
N TYR A 274 -23.81 -16.39 -20.68
CA TYR A 274 -24.79 -15.36 -21.02
C TYR A 274 -25.06 -14.43 -19.84
N THR A 275 -25.26 -15.00 -18.64
CA THR A 275 -25.50 -14.22 -17.43
C THR A 275 -24.34 -13.29 -17.12
N VAL A 276 -23.09 -13.76 -17.20
CA VAL A 276 -21.92 -12.88 -17.00
C VAL A 276 -21.92 -11.73 -18.01
N ARG A 277 -22.05 -12.04 -19.30
CA ARG A 277 -21.97 -11.02 -20.37
C ARG A 277 -23.05 -9.96 -20.27
N MET A 278 -24.26 -10.36 -19.87
CA MET A 278 -25.42 -9.50 -19.92
C MET A 278 -25.75 -8.82 -18.58
N HIS A 279 -25.36 -9.43 -17.46
CA HIS A 279 -25.79 -9.00 -16.12
C HIS A 279 -24.64 -8.58 -15.19
N VAL A 280 -23.38 -8.89 -15.54
CA VAL A 280 -22.21 -8.53 -14.74
C VAL A 280 -21.41 -7.46 -15.47
N THR A 281 -21.33 -6.28 -14.87
CA THR A 281 -20.49 -5.17 -15.36
C THR A 281 -19.31 -4.96 -14.41
N LEU A 282 -18.21 -4.38 -14.90
CA LEU A 282 -17.06 -4.04 -14.07
C LEU A 282 -17.47 -3.11 -12.90
N ALA A 283 -18.33 -2.13 -13.17
CA ALA A 283 -18.85 -1.23 -12.14
C ALA A 283 -19.70 -1.97 -11.09
N GLY A 284 -20.56 -2.90 -11.52
CA GLY A 284 -21.35 -3.73 -10.60
C GLY A 284 -20.49 -4.69 -9.77
N LEU A 285 -19.47 -5.27 -10.38
CA LEU A 285 -18.50 -6.14 -9.71
C LEU A 285 -17.73 -5.38 -8.63
N ASN A 286 -17.20 -4.19 -8.95
CA ASN A 286 -16.48 -3.37 -7.99
C ASN A 286 -17.37 -2.96 -6.80
N LYS A 287 -18.64 -2.64 -7.03
CA LYS A 287 -19.60 -2.35 -5.96
C LYS A 287 -19.89 -3.59 -5.10
N ALA A 288 -20.06 -4.76 -5.71
CA ALA A 288 -20.24 -6.02 -4.98
C ALA A 288 -19.00 -6.37 -4.13
N ILE A 289 -17.80 -6.18 -4.66
CA ILE A 289 -16.54 -6.33 -3.92
C ILE A 289 -16.49 -5.36 -2.75
N ALA A 290 -16.80 -4.07 -2.98
CA ALA A 290 -16.81 -3.06 -1.94
C ALA A 290 -17.79 -3.42 -0.81
N ASP A 291 -18.98 -3.95 -1.10
CA ASP A 291 -19.92 -4.41 -0.07
C ASP A 291 -19.31 -5.51 0.82
N VAL A 292 -18.61 -6.48 0.21
CA VAL A 292 -17.97 -7.58 0.94
C VAL A 292 -16.79 -7.08 1.77
N VAL A 293 -15.93 -6.25 1.19
CA VAL A 293 -14.77 -5.67 1.88
C VAL A 293 -15.21 -4.78 3.03
N ASN A 294 -16.19 -3.90 2.81
CA ASN A 294 -16.71 -3.03 3.86
C ASN A 294 -17.36 -3.81 5.00
N ALA A 295 -18.03 -4.93 4.71
CA ALA A 295 -18.56 -5.81 5.74
C ALA A 295 -17.44 -6.53 6.51
N TYR A 296 -16.40 -6.98 5.82
CA TYR A 296 -15.23 -7.59 6.44
C TYR A 296 -14.49 -6.62 7.36
N LEU A 297 -14.33 -5.35 6.96
CA LEU A 297 -13.68 -4.30 7.76
C LEU A 297 -14.42 -3.94 9.05
N ARG A 298 -15.70 -4.33 9.19
CA ARG A 298 -16.47 -4.17 10.44
C ARG A 298 -16.22 -5.28 11.44
N LEU A 299 -15.62 -6.39 11.03
CA LEU A 299 -15.25 -7.47 11.94
C LEU A 299 -14.04 -7.03 12.78
N ASP A 300 -13.81 -7.71 13.91
CA ASP A 300 -12.66 -7.41 14.76
C ASP A 300 -11.34 -7.99 14.23
N LEU A 301 -11.41 -8.95 13.30
CA LEU A 301 -10.23 -9.60 12.70
C LEU A 301 -9.24 -8.66 11.99
N PRO A 302 -9.64 -7.65 11.20
CA PRO A 302 -8.71 -6.77 10.50
C PRO A 302 -8.05 -5.72 11.41
N ARG A 303 -8.48 -5.63 12.68
CA ARG A 303 -7.95 -4.70 13.68
C ARG A 303 -6.90 -5.36 14.60
N LEU A 304 -6.77 -6.68 14.54
CA LEU A 304 -5.76 -7.48 15.24
C LEU A 304 -4.48 -7.58 14.41
#